data_AF-A0A2V8TII1-F1
#
_entry.id   AF-A0A2V8TII1-F1
#
_cell.length_a   1.000
_cell.length_b   1.000
_cell.length_c   1.000
_cell.angle_alpha   90.00
_cell.angle_beta   90.00
_cell.angle_gamma   90.00
#
_symmetry.space_group_name_H-M   'P 1'
#
loop_
_entity.id
_entity.type
_entity.pdbx_description
1 polymer ?
#
loop_
_entity_poly.entity_id
_entity_poly.type
_entity_poly.pdbx_seq_one_letter_code
_entity_poly.pdbx_strand_id
1 'polypeptide(L)'
;MTLRIMVSRHSAFYSPLIATIAAGFLKEQGLDAAYSILGPAQRSQSLIRDGVVDVMQSAVSSNWKPMERAESTLPVHFAQINQRDGFFLVARAPDASFQWKHLEGKTLLADHGVQPMVMLRYAASYNGVRWSRIGVIDVGTPEQMSAAFRAGAGDYVHLQGPGSHQLDHDRTGYIVASVGQAMPPVAFSSVCTSRKFLQT
;
A
#
# COMPACT_ATOMS: atom_id res chain seq x y z
N MET A 1 26.15 -9.53 12.59
CA MET A 1 25.01 -8.95 13.34
C MET A 1 23.73 -9.32 12.60
N THR A 2 22.67 -9.71 13.30
CA THR A 2 21.38 -10.07 12.67
C THR A 2 20.39 -8.92 12.83
N LEU A 3 19.91 -8.38 11.72
CA LEU A 3 18.89 -7.34 11.66
C LEU A 3 17.49 -7.95 11.77
N ARG A 4 16.65 -7.46 12.67
CA ARG A 4 15.24 -7.85 12.76
C ARG A 4 14.42 -6.96 11.84
N ILE A 5 14.15 -7.47 10.65
CA ILE A 5 13.43 -6.77 9.59
C ILE A 5 11.97 -7.23 9.59
N MET A 6 11.05 -6.27 9.63
CA MET A 6 9.62 -6.53 9.58
C MET A 6 8.97 -5.82 8.39
N VAL A 7 7.92 -6.41 7.83
CA VAL A 7 7.08 -5.78 6.81
C VAL A 7 5.62 -5.73 7.25
N SER A 8 4.88 -4.75 6.74
CA SER A 8 3.43 -4.69 6.96
C SER A 8 2.71 -5.90 6.35
N ARG A 9 3.16 -6.34 5.17
CA ARG A 9 2.65 -7.51 4.42
C ARG A 9 3.78 -8.07 3.56
N HIS A 10 3.78 -9.38 3.33
CA HIS A 10 4.65 -9.96 2.30
C HIS A 10 4.01 -9.74 0.92
N SER A 11 4.58 -8.85 0.11
CA SER A 11 4.06 -8.49 -1.21
C SER A 11 5.20 -8.14 -2.16
N ALA A 12 5.04 -8.49 -3.44
CA ALA A 12 5.93 -8.07 -4.52
C ALA A 12 6.06 -6.54 -4.63
N PHE A 13 5.09 -5.79 -4.10
CA PHE A 13 5.17 -4.35 -3.99
C PHE A 13 6.37 -3.87 -3.13
N TYR A 14 6.90 -4.71 -2.25
CA TYR A 14 8.09 -4.45 -1.44
C TYR A 14 9.32 -5.26 -1.90
N SER A 15 9.33 -5.67 -3.17
CA SER A 15 10.40 -6.49 -3.75
C SER A 15 11.80 -5.93 -3.56
N PRO A 16 12.09 -4.60 -3.54
CA PRO A 16 13.45 -4.12 -3.25
C PRO A 16 13.95 -4.60 -1.88
N LEU A 17 13.13 -4.50 -0.83
CA LEU A 17 13.52 -4.97 0.52
C LEU A 17 13.66 -6.50 0.58
N ILE A 18 12.76 -7.22 -0.09
CA ILE A 18 12.81 -8.69 -0.15
C ILE A 18 14.08 -9.13 -0.87
N ALA A 19 14.43 -8.48 -1.98
CA ALA A 19 15.64 -8.77 -2.74
C ALA A 19 16.91 -8.46 -1.93
N THR A 20 16.95 -7.35 -1.18
CA THR A 20 18.05 -7.02 -0.25
C THR A 20 18.41 -8.19 0.68
N ILE A 21 17.40 -8.96 1.11
CA ILE A 21 17.59 -10.14 1.97
C ILE A 21 17.89 -11.38 1.12
N ALA A 22 16.99 -11.72 0.20
CA ALA A 22 17.00 -13.01 -0.51
C ALA A 22 18.15 -13.14 -1.52
N ALA A 23 18.58 -12.04 -2.14
CA ALA A 23 19.66 -12.04 -3.12
C ALA A 23 21.06 -11.97 -2.47
N GLY A 24 21.15 -11.96 -1.13
CA GLY A 24 22.43 -12.00 -0.42
C GLY A 24 23.11 -10.65 -0.22
N PHE A 25 22.52 -9.54 -0.65
CA PHE A 25 23.12 -8.20 -0.52
C PHE A 25 23.46 -7.83 0.93
N LEU A 26 22.65 -8.23 1.92
CA LEU A 26 23.03 -8.05 3.34
C LEU A 26 24.24 -8.89 3.75
N LYS A 27 24.31 -10.14 3.29
CA LYS A 27 25.41 -11.06 3.62
C LYS A 27 26.73 -10.58 3.04
N GLU A 28 26.72 -10.00 1.84
CA GLU A 28 27.89 -9.36 1.23
C GLU A 28 28.44 -8.20 2.09
N GLN A 29 27.60 -7.57 2.92
CA GLN A 29 27.99 -6.53 3.87
C GLN A 29 28.27 -7.08 5.29
N GLY A 30 28.32 -8.40 5.48
CA GLY A 30 28.53 -9.02 6.80
C GLY A 30 27.31 -8.96 7.75
N LEU A 31 26.13 -8.67 7.19
CA LEU A 31 24.87 -8.58 7.92
C LEU A 31 23.99 -9.80 7.62
N ASP A 32 23.25 -10.25 8.62
CA ASP A 32 22.20 -11.27 8.47
C ASP A 32 20.83 -10.66 8.76
N ALA A 33 19.74 -11.35 8.40
CA ALA A 33 18.39 -10.84 8.60
C ALA A 33 17.43 -11.90 9.17
N ALA A 34 16.71 -11.51 10.21
CA ALA A 34 15.50 -12.19 10.65
C ALA A 34 14.29 -11.44 10.07
N TYR A 35 13.55 -12.11 9.17
CA TYR A 35 12.40 -11.53 8.48
C TYR A 35 11.08 -11.93 9.15
N SER A 36 10.17 -10.96 9.34
CA SER A 36 8.85 -11.21 9.90
C SER A 36 7.77 -10.32 9.26
N ILE A 37 6.51 -10.72 9.44
CA ILE A 37 5.34 -9.97 8.97
C ILE A 37 4.60 -9.45 10.21
N LEU A 38 4.15 -8.19 10.15
CA LEU A 38 3.39 -7.56 11.23
C LEU A 38 2.06 -8.31 11.45
N GLY A 39 1.85 -8.77 12.68
CA GLY A 39 0.63 -9.47 13.09
C GLY A 39 -0.55 -8.51 13.35
N PRO A 40 -1.80 -9.00 13.33
CA PRO A 40 -3.01 -8.17 13.43
C PRO A 40 -3.10 -7.29 14.69
N ALA A 41 -2.64 -7.80 15.84
CA ALA A 41 -2.65 -7.09 17.12
C ALA A 41 -1.39 -6.24 17.37
N GLN A 42 -0.41 -6.29 16.47
CA GLN A 42 0.84 -5.59 16.63
C GLN A 42 0.76 -4.15 16.10
N ARG A 43 1.59 -3.29 16.68
CA ARG A 43 1.75 -1.89 16.28
C ARG A 43 3.22 -1.65 15.96
N SER A 44 3.50 -1.31 14.71
CA SER A 44 4.88 -1.16 14.23
C SER A 44 5.64 -0.08 15.02
N GLN A 45 5.00 1.03 15.37
CA GLN A 45 5.62 2.09 16.15
C GLN A 45 6.08 1.59 17.52
N SER A 46 5.26 0.79 18.22
CA SER A 46 5.61 0.20 19.51
C SER A 46 6.76 -0.79 19.38
N LEU A 47 6.71 -1.69 18.39
CA LEU A 47 7.78 -2.68 18.17
C LEU A 47 9.13 -2.04 17.85
N ILE A 48 9.14 -0.94 17.10
CA ILE A 48 10.36 -0.16 16.80
C ILE A 48 10.87 0.55 18.06
N ARG A 49 9.97 1.22 18.79
CA ARG A 49 10.31 1.96 20.02
C ARG A 49 10.89 1.05 21.09
N ASP A 50 10.28 -0.12 21.27
CA ASP A 50 10.65 -1.08 22.31
C ASP A 50 11.85 -1.93 21.87
N GLY A 51 12.41 -1.66 20.68
CA GLY A 51 13.60 -2.33 20.16
C GLY A 51 13.36 -3.80 19.88
N VAL A 52 12.14 -4.21 19.53
CA VAL A 52 11.79 -5.57 19.09
C VAL A 52 12.05 -5.73 17.59
N VAL A 53 11.90 -4.65 16.83
CA VAL A 53 12.16 -4.56 15.38
C VAL A 53 13.22 -3.49 15.14
N ASP A 54 14.23 -3.82 14.35
CA ASP A 54 15.31 -2.90 13.98
C ASP A 54 14.91 -2.06 12.77
N VAL A 55 14.36 -2.70 11.74
CA VAL A 55 13.97 -2.05 10.48
C VAL A 55 12.56 -2.51 10.08
N MET A 56 11.69 -1.56 9.75
CA MET A 56 10.32 -1.83 9.35
C MET A 56 10.02 -1.23 7.98
N GLN A 57 9.44 -2.00 7.07
CA GLN A 57 8.76 -1.44 5.91
C GLN A 57 7.43 -0.82 6.37
N SER A 58 7.22 0.46 6.10
CA SER A 58 5.97 1.15 6.43
C SER A 58 5.57 2.18 5.37
N ALA A 59 4.28 2.45 5.32
CA ALA A 59 3.72 3.64 4.69
C ALA A 59 4.33 4.90 5.35
N VAL A 60 4.74 5.91 4.56
CA VAL A 60 5.22 7.18 5.16
C VAL A 60 4.12 7.88 5.97
N SER A 61 2.85 7.62 5.63
CA SER A 61 1.71 8.17 6.34
C SER A 61 1.53 7.61 7.75
N SER A 62 2.26 6.53 8.13
CA SER A 62 2.16 5.95 9.46
C SER A 62 2.52 6.94 10.57
N ASN A 63 3.24 8.00 10.23
CA ASN A 63 3.63 9.07 11.15
C ASN A 63 2.69 10.28 11.13
N TRP A 64 1.82 10.47 10.12
CA TRP A 64 1.03 11.70 9.99
C TRP A 64 0.10 11.94 11.18
N LYS A 65 -0.76 10.99 11.51
CA LYS A 65 -1.68 11.10 12.66
C LYS A 65 -0.95 11.22 14.01
N PRO A 66 0.11 10.43 14.29
CA PRO A 66 0.94 10.66 15.47
C PRO A 66 1.56 12.07 15.53
N MET A 67 2.05 12.60 14.40
CA MET A 67 2.59 13.96 14.32
C MET A 67 1.51 15.01 14.62
N GLU A 68 0.30 14.85 14.08
CA GLU A 68 -0.84 15.74 14.38
C GLU A 68 -1.21 15.75 15.86
N ARG A 69 -1.00 14.62 16.56
CA ARG A 69 -1.18 14.50 18.03
C ARG A 69 0.02 14.95 18.84
N ALA A 70 1.04 15.53 18.20
CA ALA A 70 2.31 15.92 18.82
C ALA A 70 3.01 14.76 19.58
N GLU A 71 2.84 13.52 19.12
CA GLU A 71 3.56 12.38 19.67
C GLU A 71 5.06 12.52 19.38
N SER A 72 5.88 12.29 20.41
CA SER A 72 7.34 12.28 20.30
C SER A 72 7.86 10.89 19.96
N THR A 73 9.15 10.77 19.58
CA THR A 73 9.83 9.49 19.33
C THR A 73 9.29 8.62 18.18
N LEU A 74 8.77 9.28 17.14
CA LEU A 74 8.31 8.57 15.94
C LEU A 74 9.46 7.90 15.17
N PRO A 75 9.20 6.76 14.50
CA PRO A 75 10.17 6.13 13.62
C PRO A 75 10.67 7.08 12.54
N VAL A 76 11.96 7.01 12.23
CA VAL A 76 12.59 7.76 11.14
C VAL A 76 12.52 6.93 9.87
N HIS A 77 11.84 7.45 8.86
CA HIS A 77 11.87 6.91 7.51
C HIS A 77 13.15 7.37 6.81
N PHE A 78 13.97 6.45 6.32
CA PHE A 78 15.32 6.78 5.85
C PHE A 78 15.65 6.27 4.45
N ALA A 79 14.92 5.29 3.91
CA ALA A 79 15.09 4.87 2.52
C ALA A 79 13.75 4.50 1.88
N GLN A 80 13.46 5.12 0.73
CA GLN A 80 12.24 4.92 -0.01
C GLN A 80 12.22 3.55 -0.71
N ILE A 81 11.06 2.89 -0.73
CA ILE A 81 10.84 1.65 -1.50
C ILE A 81 10.01 1.96 -2.74
N ASN A 82 8.89 2.66 -2.59
CA ASN A 82 7.96 2.94 -3.69
C ASN A 82 7.81 4.45 -3.91
N GLN A 83 7.88 4.86 -5.18
CA GLN A 83 7.65 6.24 -5.65
C GLN A 83 6.27 6.48 -6.27
N ARG A 84 5.41 5.46 -6.23
CA ARG A 84 4.03 5.50 -6.70
C ARG A 84 3.17 4.58 -5.84
N ASP A 85 1.87 4.85 -5.87
CA ASP A 85 0.85 3.97 -5.30
C ASP A 85 0.80 2.62 -6.05
N GLY A 86 0.53 1.54 -5.32
CA GLY A 86 0.51 0.15 -5.82
C GLY A 86 -0.88 -0.43 -6.12
N PHE A 87 -1.90 0.42 -6.16
CA PHE A 87 -3.30 0.05 -6.38
C PHE A 87 -3.74 0.31 -7.82
N PHE A 88 -4.79 -0.41 -8.18
CA PHE A 88 -5.35 -0.45 -9.52
C PHE A 88 -6.86 -0.32 -9.44
N LEU A 89 -7.44 0.27 -10.49
CA LEU A 89 -8.87 0.18 -10.76
C LEU A 89 -9.11 -1.05 -11.64
N VAL A 90 -10.02 -1.91 -11.19
CA VAL A 90 -10.45 -3.10 -11.90
C VAL A 90 -11.92 -2.93 -12.29
N ALA A 91 -12.23 -3.12 -13.56
CA ALA A 91 -13.57 -3.04 -14.12
C ALA A 91 -14.16 -4.43 -14.42
N ARG A 92 -15.46 -4.47 -14.74
CA ARG A 92 -16.18 -5.71 -15.09
C ARG A 92 -15.83 -6.29 -16.45
N ALA A 93 -15.44 -5.44 -17.38
CA ALA A 93 -15.06 -5.79 -18.73
C ALA A 93 -13.77 -5.06 -19.10
N PRO A 94 -13.01 -5.54 -20.09
CA PRO A 94 -11.89 -4.80 -20.64
C PRO A 94 -12.35 -3.42 -21.12
N ASP A 95 -11.60 -2.38 -20.75
CA ASP A 95 -11.79 -1.01 -21.26
C ASP A 95 -10.42 -0.41 -21.58
N ALA A 96 -9.92 -0.68 -22.79
CA ALA A 96 -8.63 -0.16 -23.27
C ALA A 96 -8.64 1.37 -23.46
N SER A 97 -9.82 1.98 -23.51
CA SER A 97 -10.05 3.41 -23.70
C SER A 97 -10.43 4.13 -22.40
N PHE A 98 -10.23 3.49 -21.25
CA PHE A 98 -10.69 3.97 -19.96
C PHE A 98 -10.33 5.45 -19.72
N GLN A 99 -11.34 6.23 -19.36
CA GLN A 99 -11.18 7.59 -18.89
C GLN A 99 -11.60 7.63 -17.42
N TRP A 100 -10.82 8.30 -16.58
CA TRP A 100 -11.16 8.48 -15.16
C TRP A 100 -12.55 9.07 -14.95
N LYS A 101 -13.01 9.93 -15.87
CA LYS A 101 -14.38 10.48 -15.87
C LYS A 101 -15.47 9.41 -15.91
N HIS A 102 -15.20 8.20 -16.42
CA HIS A 102 -16.14 7.08 -16.41
C HIS A 102 -16.50 6.61 -15.00
N LEU A 103 -15.75 7.01 -13.97
CA LEU A 103 -16.09 6.73 -12.57
C LEU A 103 -17.28 7.57 -12.08
N GLU A 104 -17.56 8.73 -12.68
CA GLU A 104 -18.72 9.54 -12.26
C GLU A 104 -20.03 8.83 -12.61
N GLY A 105 -20.94 8.74 -11.63
CA GLY A 105 -22.21 8.02 -11.76
C GLY A 105 -22.08 6.50 -11.63
N LYS A 106 -20.88 5.98 -11.33
CA LYS A 106 -20.61 4.56 -11.14
C LYS A 106 -20.34 4.23 -9.68
N THR A 107 -20.46 2.96 -9.36
CA THR A 107 -20.14 2.42 -8.04
C THR A 107 -18.71 1.90 -7.98
N LEU A 108 -18.02 2.17 -6.87
CA LEU A 108 -16.62 1.81 -6.67
C LEU A 108 -16.45 1.16 -5.31
N LEU A 109 -16.08 -0.12 -5.30
CA LEU A 109 -15.63 -0.81 -4.10
C LEU A 109 -14.24 -0.27 -3.72
N ALA A 110 -14.13 0.40 -2.57
CA ALA A 110 -12.85 0.92 -2.09
C ALA A 110 -12.79 0.90 -0.56
N ASP A 111 -11.62 0.50 -0.05
CA ASP A 111 -11.28 0.43 1.37
C ASP A 111 -11.15 1.83 2.01
N HIS A 112 -11.48 1.94 3.30
CA HIS A 112 -11.32 3.12 4.16
C HIS A 112 -9.89 3.33 4.69
N GLY A 113 -8.91 2.52 4.25
CA GLY A 113 -7.50 2.73 4.56
C GLY A 113 -7.04 4.16 4.28
N VAL A 114 -6.41 4.81 5.27
CA VAL A 114 -6.10 6.26 5.23
C VAL A 114 -5.31 6.64 3.99
N GLN A 115 -4.14 6.03 3.75
CA GLN A 115 -3.31 6.41 2.61
C GLN A 115 -3.89 5.95 1.26
N PRO A 116 -4.33 4.68 1.07
CA PRO A 116 -4.94 4.26 -0.20
C PRO A 116 -6.16 5.10 -0.61
N MET A 117 -7.06 5.43 0.33
CA MET A 117 -8.22 6.27 0.05
C MET A 117 -7.82 7.71 -0.30
N VAL A 118 -6.84 8.29 0.40
CA VAL A 118 -6.32 9.62 0.07
C VAL A 118 -5.70 9.65 -1.32
N MET A 119 -4.91 8.63 -1.68
CA MET A 119 -4.28 8.52 -3.00
C MET A 119 -5.31 8.35 -4.11
N LEU A 120 -6.31 7.48 -3.91
CA LEU A 120 -7.40 7.28 -4.86
C LEU A 120 -8.21 8.57 -5.09
N ARG A 121 -8.55 9.29 -4.01
CA ARG A 121 -9.26 10.58 -4.10
C ARG A 121 -8.43 11.64 -4.81
N TYR A 122 -7.13 11.69 -4.54
CA TYR A 122 -6.22 12.61 -5.20
C TYR A 122 -6.09 12.28 -6.70
N ALA A 123 -5.89 11.01 -7.06
CA ALA A 123 -5.84 10.57 -8.46
C ALA A 123 -7.15 10.90 -9.20
N ALA A 124 -8.31 10.64 -8.59
CA ALA A 124 -9.60 11.02 -9.13
C ALA A 124 -9.69 12.54 -9.39
N SER A 125 -9.37 13.36 -8.38
CA SER A 125 -9.38 14.82 -8.52
C SER A 125 -8.39 15.32 -9.58
N TYR A 126 -7.17 14.77 -9.61
CA TYR A 126 -6.12 15.13 -10.56
C TYR A 126 -6.56 14.85 -12.01
N ASN A 127 -7.35 13.80 -12.23
CA ASN A 127 -7.91 13.43 -13.53
C ASN A 127 -9.32 14.02 -13.78
N GLY A 128 -9.70 15.09 -13.07
CA GLY A 128 -10.94 15.84 -13.35
C GLY A 128 -12.24 15.16 -12.89
N VAL A 129 -12.15 14.13 -12.05
CA VAL A 129 -13.30 13.42 -11.48
C VAL A 129 -13.80 14.14 -10.23
N ARG A 130 -15.11 14.39 -10.16
CA ARG A 130 -15.76 14.82 -8.92
C ARG A 130 -16.06 13.62 -8.05
N TRP A 131 -15.29 13.47 -6.97
CA TRP A 131 -15.43 12.35 -6.03
C TRP A 131 -16.87 12.15 -5.52
N SER A 132 -17.60 13.24 -5.26
CA SER A 132 -18.99 13.19 -4.78
C SER A 132 -19.98 12.56 -5.77
N ARG A 133 -19.57 12.32 -7.02
CA ARG A 133 -20.36 11.63 -8.04
C ARG A 133 -20.07 10.14 -8.13
N ILE A 134 -19.16 9.62 -7.32
CA ILE A 134 -18.84 8.19 -7.28
C ILE A 134 -19.64 7.56 -6.12
N GLY A 135 -20.38 6.49 -6.41
CA GLY A 135 -21.02 5.67 -5.40
C GLY A 135 -20.01 4.76 -4.71
N VAL A 136 -19.26 5.27 -3.73
CA VAL A 136 -18.25 4.48 -3.03
C VAL A 136 -18.92 3.49 -2.08
N ILE A 137 -18.53 2.21 -2.19
CA ILE A 137 -19.04 1.12 -1.37
C ILE A 137 -17.86 0.57 -0.55
N ASP A 138 -18.01 0.57 0.77
CA ASP A 138 -17.06 -0.05 1.69
C ASP A 138 -17.63 -1.39 2.17
N VAL A 139 -16.92 -2.47 1.88
CA VAL A 139 -17.28 -3.84 2.31
C VAL A 139 -16.19 -4.48 3.18
N GLY A 140 -15.23 -3.69 3.67
CA GLY A 140 -14.17 -4.15 4.55
C GLY A 140 -12.87 -4.52 3.83
N THR A 141 -12.32 -5.69 4.12
CA THR A 141 -10.96 -6.05 3.73
C THR A 141 -10.79 -6.21 2.21
N PRO A 142 -9.56 -6.16 1.67
CA PRO A 142 -9.29 -6.44 0.26
C PRO A 142 -9.86 -7.77 -0.24
N GLU A 143 -9.88 -8.80 0.61
CA GLU A 143 -10.45 -10.12 0.31
C GLU A 143 -11.98 -10.04 0.20
N GLN A 144 -12.63 -9.31 1.12
CA GLN A 144 -14.08 -9.07 1.09
C GLN A 144 -14.48 -8.24 -0.13
N MET A 145 -13.73 -7.18 -0.46
CA MET A 145 -13.92 -6.41 -1.69
C MET A 145 -13.77 -7.27 -2.93
N SER A 146 -12.74 -8.12 -2.99
CA SER A 146 -12.53 -9.03 -4.13
C SER A 146 -13.69 -10.04 -4.27
N ALA A 147 -14.18 -10.59 -3.16
CA ALA A 147 -15.31 -11.52 -3.14
C ALA A 147 -16.62 -10.84 -3.53
N ALA A 148 -16.92 -9.66 -2.97
CA ALA A 148 -18.09 -8.87 -3.30
C ALA A 148 -18.08 -8.43 -4.77
N PHE A 149 -16.91 -8.03 -5.27
CA PHE A 149 -16.73 -7.77 -6.69
C PHE A 149 -17.06 -9.02 -7.49
N ARG A 150 -16.44 -10.18 -7.25
CA ARG A 150 -16.80 -11.43 -7.98
C ARG A 150 -18.29 -11.79 -7.91
N ALA A 151 -18.98 -11.46 -6.82
CA ALA A 151 -20.42 -11.66 -6.63
C ALA A 151 -21.33 -10.61 -7.31
N GLY A 152 -20.77 -9.63 -8.02
CA GLY A 152 -21.51 -8.64 -8.81
C GLY A 152 -21.67 -7.26 -8.17
N ALA A 153 -21.11 -7.01 -6.98
CA ALA A 153 -21.17 -5.69 -6.36
C ALA A 153 -20.14 -4.72 -6.96
N GLY A 154 -20.54 -3.46 -7.21
CA GLY A 154 -19.64 -2.43 -7.74
C GLY A 154 -19.37 -2.55 -9.25
N ASP A 155 -19.35 -1.41 -9.93
CA ASP A 155 -18.89 -1.30 -11.33
C ASP A 155 -17.36 -1.41 -11.42
N TYR A 156 -16.66 -0.88 -10.41
CA TYR A 156 -15.22 -0.93 -10.26
C TYR A 156 -14.81 -1.39 -8.86
N VAL A 157 -13.58 -1.89 -8.72
CA VAL A 157 -12.95 -2.16 -7.43
C VAL A 157 -11.51 -1.62 -7.39
N HIS A 158 -11.13 -1.04 -6.25
CA HIS A 158 -9.80 -0.50 -5.98
C HIS A 158 -8.99 -1.46 -5.12
N LEU A 159 -8.00 -2.13 -5.72
CA LEU A 159 -7.19 -3.16 -5.04
C LEU A 159 -5.70 -2.99 -5.30
N GLN A 160 -4.91 -3.30 -4.29
CA GLN A 160 -3.46 -3.43 -4.42
C GLN A 160 -3.11 -4.70 -5.18
N GLY A 161 -1.95 -4.70 -5.85
CA GLY A 161 -1.30 -5.96 -6.23
C GLY A 161 -0.94 -6.79 -4.98
N PRO A 162 -1.18 -8.12 -4.99
CA PRO A 162 -1.56 -8.94 -6.14
C PRO A 162 -3.08 -9.09 -6.37
N GLY A 163 -3.95 -8.61 -5.46
CA GLY A 163 -5.40 -8.84 -5.55
C GLY A 163 -6.02 -8.38 -6.87
N SER A 164 -5.64 -7.20 -7.36
CA SER A 164 -6.07 -6.70 -8.67
C SER A 164 -5.60 -7.59 -9.84
N HIS A 165 -4.37 -8.09 -9.77
CA HIS A 165 -3.78 -8.94 -10.82
C HIS A 165 -4.40 -10.34 -10.82
N GLN A 166 -4.80 -10.85 -9.65
CA GLN A 166 -5.49 -12.12 -9.56
C GLN A 166 -6.87 -12.04 -10.24
N LEU A 167 -7.61 -10.94 -10.06
CA LEU A 167 -8.88 -10.74 -10.77
C LEU A 167 -8.70 -10.73 -12.29
N ASP A 168 -7.66 -10.03 -12.77
CA ASP A 168 -7.31 -9.95 -14.19
C ASP A 168 -6.91 -11.30 -14.77
N HIS A 169 -6.04 -12.02 -14.07
CA HIS A 169 -5.61 -13.37 -14.43
C HIS A 169 -6.79 -14.35 -14.50
N ASP A 170 -7.68 -14.32 -13.51
CA ASP A 170 -8.85 -15.20 -13.45
C ASP A 170 -9.97 -14.79 -14.43
N ARG A 171 -9.81 -13.67 -15.17
CA ARG A 171 -10.83 -13.08 -16.04
C ARG A 171 -12.14 -12.74 -15.31
N THR A 172 -12.05 -12.48 -13.99
CA THR A 172 -13.18 -12.10 -13.13
C THR A 172 -13.25 -10.60 -12.84
N GLY A 173 -12.27 -9.86 -13.34
CA GLY A 173 -12.19 -8.42 -13.45
C GLY A 173 -11.08 -8.06 -14.43
N TYR A 174 -10.98 -6.81 -14.83
CA TYR A 174 -9.96 -6.36 -15.79
C TYR A 174 -9.32 -5.08 -15.29
N ILE A 175 -7.99 -5.06 -15.18
CA ILE A 175 -7.28 -3.84 -14.79
C ILE A 175 -7.45 -2.80 -15.89
N VAL A 176 -8.03 -1.65 -15.55
CA VAL A 176 -8.27 -0.54 -16.50
C VAL A 176 -7.38 0.67 -16.23
N ALA A 177 -6.85 0.80 -15.01
CA ALA A 177 -5.90 1.87 -14.68
C ALA A 177 -5.00 1.49 -13.49
N SER A 178 -3.75 1.96 -13.54
CA SER A 178 -2.89 2.07 -12.36
C SER A 178 -3.12 3.42 -11.69
N VAL A 179 -3.51 3.42 -10.41
CA VAL A 179 -3.73 4.65 -9.64
C VAL A 179 -2.41 5.41 -9.49
N GLY A 180 -1.32 4.69 -9.21
CA GLY A 180 0.01 5.28 -9.10
C GLY A 180 0.54 5.92 -10.38
N GLN A 181 0.16 5.44 -11.57
CA GLN A 181 0.55 6.05 -12.84
C GLN A 181 -0.31 7.27 -13.21
N ALA A 182 -1.54 7.33 -12.71
CA ALA A 182 -2.51 8.38 -13.03
C ALA A 182 -2.29 9.70 -12.27
N MET A 183 -1.26 9.79 -11.43
CA MET A 183 -0.94 10.98 -10.65
C MET A 183 0.57 11.18 -10.57
N PRO A 184 1.05 12.37 -10.16
CA PRO A 184 2.46 12.61 -9.88
C PRO A 184 3.06 11.60 -8.88
N PRO A 185 4.38 11.37 -8.93
CA PRO A 185 5.05 10.49 -7.98
C PRO A 185 4.78 10.88 -6.52
N VAL A 186 4.68 9.87 -5.65
CA VAL A 186 4.49 10.02 -4.21
C VAL A 186 5.36 9.01 -3.47
N ALA A 187 5.96 9.41 -2.35
CA ALA A 187 6.58 8.45 -1.45
C ALA A 187 5.48 7.59 -0.81
N PHE A 188 5.24 6.39 -1.35
CA PHE A 188 4.16 5.55 -0.85
C PHE A 188 4.62 4.75 0.36
N SER A 189 5.76 4.06 0.22
CA SER A 189 6.35 3.28 1.30
C SER A 189 7.88 3.41 1.34
N SER A 190 8.43 3.15 2.52
CA SER A 190 9.86 3.26 2.84
C SER A 190 10.21 2.28 3.95
N VAL A 191 11.50 2.14 4.23
CA VAL A 191 11.98 1.57 5.48
C VAL A 191 12.13 2.65 6.55
N CYS A 192 11.76 2.30 7.78
CA CYS A 192 11.91 3.15 8.96
C CYS A 192 12.50 2.38 10.14
N THR A 193 13.08 3.13 11.07
CA THR A 193 13.72 2.61 12.28
C THR A 193 13.60 3.59 13.44
N SER A 194 14.04 3.21 14.65
CA SER A 194 14.15 4.14 15.77
C SER A 194 15.32 5.11 15.56
N ARG A 195 15.22 6.33 16.10
CA ARG A 195 16.33 7.30 16.07
C ARG A 195 17.61 6.74 16.68
N LYS A 196 17.48 5.96 17.76
CA LYS A 196 18.60 5.33 18.46
C LYS A 196 19.33 4.33 17.56
N PHE A 197 18.58 3.47 16.87
CA PHE A 197 19.17 2.47 15.98
C PHE A 197 19.84 3.11 14.74
N LEU A 198 19.30 4.23 14.25
CA LEU A 198 19.90 4.96 13.11
C LEU A 198 21.29 5.55 13.41
N GLN A 199 21.67 5.67 14.68
CA GLN A 199 22.96 6.22 15.12
C GLN A 199 24.05 5.16 15.33
N THR A 200 23.71 3.87 15.19
CA THR A 200 24.64 2.74 15.27
C THR A 200 25.36 2.52 13.96
#